data_AF-A0A4Q1IMG4-F1
#
_entry.id   AF-A0A4Q1IMG4-F1
#
_cell.length_a   1.000
_cell.length_b   1.000
_cell.length_c   1.000
_cell.angle_alpha   90.00
_cell.angle_beta   90.00
_cell.angle_gamma   90.00
#
_symmetry.space_group_name_H-M   'P 1'
#
loop_
_entity.id
_entity.type
_entity.pdbx_description
1 polymer ?
#
loop_
_entity_poly.entity_id
_entity_poly.type
_entity_poly.pdbx_seq_one_letter_code
_entity_poly.pdbx_strand_id
1 'polypeptide(L)'
;MKTNEIITFTTIALLGLISIVFPVFFHSNLKQYDAPLFPLLRAGIEGISKYSIWFLIFSGFMVKLFSDISFWKIGLMSMVLFPLASICEMFVDLSSHNMFPIEFIVYGILTIPSIIGAYISQVIKSFFIKNK
;
A
#
# COMPACT_ATOMS: atom_id res chain seq x y z
N MET A 1 -19.68 -9.59 -4.17
CA MET A 1 -19.00 -8.83 -3.10
C MET A 1 -19.98 -7.82 -2.56
N LYS A 2 -20.11 -7.68 -1.24
CA LYS A 2 -21.05 -6.69 -0.67
C LYS A 2 -20.51 -5.27 -0.91
N THR A 3 -21.38 -4.27 -1.05
CA THR A 3 -20.97 -2.87 -1.29
C THR A 3 -19.94 -2.38 -0.27
N ASN A 4 -20.11 -2.73 1.00
CA ASN A 4 -19.18 -2.36 2.07
C ASN A 4 -17.77 -2.95 1.87
N GLU A 5 -17.67 -4.16 1.31
CA GLU A 5 -16.37 -4.78 1.02
C GLU A 5 -15.67 -4.06 -0.13
N ILE A 6 -16.41 -3.69 -1.19
CA ILE A 6 -15.88 -2.88 -2.30
C ILE A 6 -15.33 -1.56 -1.77
N ILE A 7 -16.12 -0.84 -0.96
CA ILE A 7 -15.70 0.43 -0.36
C ILE A 7 -14.45 0.23 0.49
N THR A 8 -14.39 -0.84 1.29
CA THR A 8 -13.25 -1.16 2.15
C THR A 8 -11.98 -1.42 1.32
N PHE A 9 -12.10 -2.22 0.25
CA PHE A 9 -10.98 -2.53 -0.63
C PHE A 9 -10.49 -1.33 -1.42
N THR A 10 -11.40 -0.52 -1.95
CA THR A 10 -11.03 0.75 -2.61
C THR A 10 -10.35 1.68 -1.63
N THR A 11 -10.87 1.80 -0.40
CA THR A 11 -10.28 2.65 0.64
C THR A 11 -8.84 2.23 0.98
N ILE A 12 -8.59 0.95 1.24
CA ILE A 12 -7.23 0.49 1.59
C ILE A 12 -6.26 0.61 0.41
N ALA A 13 -6.73 0.39 -0.83
CA ALA A 13 -5.90 0.57 -2.03
C ALA A 13 -5.45 2.03 -2.18
N LEU A 14 -6.38 2.99 -2.01
CA LEU A 14 -6.06 4.41 -2.04
C LEU A 14 -5.15 4.83 -0.88
N LEU A 15 -5.42 4.35 0.33
CA LEU A 15 -4.58 4.64 1.49
C LEU A 15 -3.17 4.05 1.34
N GLY A 16 -3.03 2.87 0.74
CA GLY A 16 -1.73 2.27 0.44
C GLY A 16 -0.93 3.10 -0.57
N LEU A 17 -1.59 3.56 -1.64
CA LEU A 17 -1.01 4.50 -2.60
C LEU A 17 -0.54 5.79 -1.92
N ILE A 18 -1.42 6.42 -1.13
CA ILE A 18 -1.11 7.64 -0.38
C ILE A 18 0.04 7.41 0.59
N SER A 19 0.11 6.24 1.25
CA SER A 19 1.18 5.92 2.20
C SER A 19 2.56 5.91 1.56
N ILE A 20 2.66 5.51 0.28
CA ILE A 20 3.92 5.53 -0.45
C ILE A 20 4.22 6.91 -1.05
N VAL A 21 3.21 7.56 -1.62
CA VAL A 21 3.37 8.82 -2.36
C VAL A 21 3.50 10.02 -1.42
N PHE A 22 2.71 10.10 -0.35
CA PHE A 22 2.66 11.28 0.51
C PHE A 22 4.01 11.65 1.16
N PRO A 23 4.83 10.69 1.64
CA PRO A 23 6.17 10.99 2.14
C PRO A 23 7.11 11.69 1.16
N VAL A 24 6.89 11.58 -0.16
CA VAL A 24 7.70 12.22 -1.19
C VAL A 24 7.78 13.74 -0.99
N PHE A 25 6.66 14.36 -0.60
CA PHE A 25 6.58 15.81 -0.42
C PHE A 25 7.37 16.34 0.77
N PHE A 26 7.86 15.48 1.66
CA PHE A 26 8.66 15.86 2.82
C PHE A 26 10.17 15.67 2.60
N HIS A 27 10.58 15.05 1.49
CA HIS A 27 11.99 14.82 1.18
C HIS A 27 12.47 15.84 0.15
N SER A 28 13.40 16.71 0.54
CA SER A 28 13.95 17.78 -0.30
C SER A 28 14.93 17.31 -1.39
N ASN A 29 15.38 16.05 -1.34
CA ASN A 29 16.42 15.49 -2.22
C ASN A 29 15.94 14.31 -3.08
N LEU A 30 14.66 14.25 -3.44
CA LEU A 30 14.20 13.19 -4.34
C LEU A 30 14.61 13.50 -5.77
N LYS A 31 15.37 12.58 -6.36
CA LYS A 31 15.63 12.59 -7.80
C LYS A 31 14.28 12.59 -8.51
N GLN A 32 14.12 13.49 -9.47
CA GLN A 32 12.99 13.43 -10.39
C GLN A 32 13.19 12.19 -11.25
N TYR A 33 12.36 11.18 -11.04
CA TYR A 33 12.45 9.93 -11.79
C TYR A 33 11.60 10.06 -13.06
N ASP A 34 12.23 9.78 -14.19
CA ASP A 34 11.51 9.68 -15.46
C ASP A 34 10.73 8.35 -15.45
N ALA A 35 9.40 8.45 -15.49
CA ALA A 35 8.52 7.31 -15.69
C ALA A 35 7.51 7.63 -16.80
N PRO A 36 7.11 6.67 -17.64
CA PRO A 36 6.23 6.94 -18.78
C PRO A 36 4.85 7.47 -18.37
N LEU A 37 4.29 6.96 -17.26
CA LEU A 37 2.92 7.29 -16.83
C LEU A 37 2.85 7.87 -15.42
N PHE A 38 3.53 7.26 -14.45
CA PHE A 38 3.39 7.61 -13.04
C PHE A 38 4.71 8.04 -12.37
N PRO A 39 5.34 9.16 -12.78
CA PRO A 39 6.61 9.65 -12.19
C PRO A 39 6.57 9.80 -10.67
N LEU A 40 5.43 10.28 -10.14
CA LEU A 40 5.24 10.46 -8.70
C LEU A 40 5.19 9.12 -7.94
N LEU A 41 4.61 8.09 -8.55
CA LEU A 41 4.57 6.75 -7.96
C LEU A 41 5.96 6.13 -7.93
N ARG A 42 6.71 6.28 -9.02
CA ARG A 42 8.11 5.86 -9.11
C ARG A 42 8.98 6.54 -8.06
N ALA A 43 8.83 7.86 -7.90
CA ALA A 43 9.50 8.61 -6.83
C ALA A 43 9.12 8.11 -5.42
N GLY A 44 7.86 7.72 -5.21
CA GLY A 44 7.41 7.13 -3.96
C GLY A 44 8.03 5.76 -3.67
N ILE A 45 8.10 4.88 -4.67
CA ILE A 45 8.67 3.53 -4.53
C ILE A 45 10.19 3.56 -4.38
N GLU A 46 10.90 4.33 -5.19
CA GLU A 46 12.35 4.46 -5.09
C GLU A 46 12.77 5.28 -3.86
N GLY A 47 11.90 6.20 -3.41
CA GLY A 47 12.06 7.04 -2.24
C GLY A 47 11.39 6.50 -0.97
N ILE A 48 11.12 5.18 -0.87
CA ILE A 48 10.48 4.61 0.32
C ILE A 48 11.26 5.01 1.57
N SER A 49 10.54 5.60 2.51
CA SER A 49 11.09 6.07 3.78
C SER A 49 10.44 5.34 4.94
N LYS A 50 10.99 5.52 6.14
CA LYS A 50 10.35 5.06 7.38
C LYS A 50 8.92 5.59 7.56
N TYR A 51 8.61 6.78 7.02
CA TYR A 51 7.26 7.35 7.08
C TYR A 51 6.28 6.54 6.24
N SER A 52 6.70 6.06 5.07
CA SER A 52 5.89 5.19 4.21
C SER A 52 5.48 3.91 4.95
N ILE A 53 6.43 3.29 5.66
CA ILE A 53 6.18 2.09 6.46
C ILE A 53 5.19 2.36 7.59
N TRP A 54 5.35 3.47 8.33
CA TRP A 54 4.42 3.83 9.40
C TRP A 54 3.02 4.16 8.88
N PHE A 55 2.90 4.85 7.74
CA PHE A 55 1.60 5.11 7.13
C PHE A 55 0.92 3.84 6.62
N LEU A 56 1.66 2.87 6.11
CA LEU A 56 1.10 1.57 5.74
C LEU A 56 0.57 0.79 6.93
N ILE A 57 1.30 0.77 8.06
CA ILE A 57 0.83 0.20 9.33
C ILE A 57 -0.45 0.91 9.76
N PHE A 58 -0.45 2.24 9.79
CA PHE A 58 -1.60 3.03 10.20
C PHE A 58 -2.83 2.79 9.31
N SER A 59 -2.63 2.70 8.00
CA SER A 59 -3.70 2.42 7.03
C SER A 59 -4.34 1.06 7.26
N GLY A 60 -3.52 0.02 7.43
CA GLY A 60 -4.02 -1.32 7.74
C GLY A 60 -4.76 -1.38 9.07
N PHE A 61 -4.22 -0.69 10.09
CA PHE A 61 -4.84 -0.57 11.40
C PHE A 61 -6.23 0.07 11.33
N MET A 62 -6.32 1.24 10.68
CA MET A 62 -7.57 2.00 10.58
C MET A 62 -8.62 1.24 9.79
N VAL A 63 -8.27 0.69 8.64
CA VAL A 63 -9.24 -0.08 7.84
C VAL A 63 -9.75 -1.31 8.59
N LYS A 64 -8.88 -2.04 9.30
CA LYS A 64 -9.30 -3.18 10.12
C LYS A 64 -10.13 -2.77 11.35
N LEU A 65 -9.93 -1.54 11.85
CA LEU A 65 -10.72 -1.01 12.97
C LEU A 65 -12.20 -0.81 12.59
N PHE A 66 -12.50 -0.58 11.31
CA PHE A 66 -13.87 -0.33 10.84
C PHE A 66 -14.42 -1.39 9.89
N SER A 67 -13.70 -2.51 9.70
CA SER A 67 -14.14 -3.60 8.82
C SER A 67 -13.91 -4.99 9.41
N ASP A 68 -14.69 -5.95 8.92
CA ASP A 68 -14.55 -7.38 9.26
C ASP A 68 -13.65 -8.15 8.28
N ILE A 69 -13.07 -7.46 7.30
CA ILE A 69 -12.18 -8.04 6.29
C ILE A 69 -10.96 -8.70 6.95
N SER A 70 -10.52 -9.84 6.44
CA SER A 70 -9.31 -10.51 6.96
C SER A 70 -8.06 -9.64 6.78
N PHE A 71 -7.15 -9.67 7.75
CA PHE A 71 -5.94 -8.85 7.74
C PHE A 71 -5.07 -9.10 6.49
N TRP A 72 -5.02 -10.34 5.99
CA TRP A 72 -4.33 -10.68 4.73
C TRP A 72 -4.89 -9.92 3.52
N LYS A 73 -6.22 -9.84 3.40
CA LYS A 73 -6.86 -9.14 2.27
C LYS A 73 -6.61 -7.63 2.36
N ILE A 74 -6.58 -7.06 3.57
CA ILE A 74 -6.22 -5.65 3.79
C ILE A 74 -4.78 -5.40 3.33
N GLY A 75 -3.85 -6.27 3.70
CA GLY A 75 -2.46 -6.22 3.24
C GLY A 75 -2.30 -6.29 1.74
N LEU A 76 -2.88 -7.30 1.09
CA LEU A 76 -2.79 -7.45 -0.37
C LEU A 76 -3.40 -6.26 -1.10
N MET A 77 -4.55 -5.78 -0.62
CA MET A 77 -5.24 -4.65 -1.26
C MET A 77 -4.54 -3.30 -1.03
N SER A 78 -3.72 -3.14 0.02
CA SER A 78 -2.93 -1.91 0.19
C SER A 78 -1.86 -1.75 -0.89
N MET A 79 -1.42 -2.84 -1.50
CA MET A 79 -0.39 -2.83 -2.55
C MET A 79 -0.93 -3.10 -3.95
N VAL A 80 -2.23 -3.33 -4.14
CA VAL A 80 -2.77 -3.78 -5.44
C VAL A 80 -2.55 -2.80 -6.58
N LEU A 81 -2.51 -1.50 -6.30
CA LEU A 81 -2.36 -0.47 -7.33
C LEU A 81 -0.94 -0.39 -7.91
N PHE A 82 0.07 -0.87 -7.19
CA PHE A 82 1.47 -0.81 -7.62
C PHE A 82 1.77 -1.78 -8.78
N PRO A 83 1.50 -3.10 -8.68
CA PRO A 83 1.70 -4.01 -9.81
C PRO A 83 0.78 -3.65 -10.98
N LEU A 84 -0.43 -3.11 -10.73
CA LEU A 84 -1.30 -2.60 -11.79
C LEU A 84 -0.67 -1.41 -12.52
N ALA A 85 -0.09 -0.45 -11.78
CA ALA A 85 0.61 0.67 -12.37
C ALA A 85 1.85 0.22 -13.16
N SER A 86 2.63 -0.73 -12.65
CA SER A 86 3.77 -1.30 -13.37
C SER A 86 3.37 -1.98 -14.67
N ILE A 87 2.27 -2.74 -14.66
CA ILE A 87 1.73 -3.37 -15.88
C ILE A 87 1.32 -2.29 -16.91
N CYS A 88 0.65 -1.23 -16.45
CA CYS A 88 0.29 -0.11 -17.33
C CYS A 88 1.53 0.57 -17.94
N GLU A 89 2.60 0.78 -17.16
CA GLU A 89 3.85 1.34 -17.68
C GLU A 89 4.54 0.40 -18.68
N MET A 90 4.56 -0.90 -18.43
CA MET A 90 5.11 -1.90 -19.35
C MET A 90 4.38 -1.94 -20.71
N PHE A 91 3.07 -1.65 -20.74
CA PHE A 91 2.34 -1.53 -22.00
C PHE A 91 2.73 -0.30 -22.83
N VAL A 92 3.19 0.77 -22.18
CA VAL A 92 3.61 2.01 -22.86
C VAL A 92 5.09 1.93 -23.26
N ASP A 93 5.93 1.41 -22.38
CA ASP A 93 7.36 1.23 -22.60
C ASP A 93 7.83 -0.08 -21.96
N LEU A 94 8.14 -1.08 -22.78
CA LEU A 94 8.61 -2.40 -22.34
C LEU A 94 9.95 -2.34 -21.60
N SER A 95 10.72 -1.25 -21.74
CA SER A 95 12.00 -1.04 -21.06
C SER A 95 11.89 -0.33 -19.71
N SER A 96 10.68 0.07 -19.30
CA SER A 96 10.44 0.81 -18.05
C SER A 96 10.72 0.00 -16.78
N HIS A 97 10.39 -1.29 -16.78
CA HIS A 97 10.44 -2.19 -15.62
C HIS A 97 11.43 -3.34 -15.81
N ASN A 98 12.71 -3.01 -15.96
CA ASN A 98 13.79 -3.97 -16.23
C ASN A 98 14.07 -4.93 -15.05
N MET A 99 13.58 -4.62 -13.85
CA MET A 99 13.71 -5.50 -12.68
C MET A 99 12.47 -6.36 -12.43
N PHE A 100 11.53 -6.41 -13.37
CA PHE A 100 10.51 -7.45 -13.34
C PHE A 100 11.21 -8.84 -13.36
N PRO A 101 10.87 -9.80 -12.47
CA PRO A 101 9.75 -9.88 -11.53
C PRO A 101 10.06 -9.45 -10.09
N ILE A 102 11.29 -9.03 -9.79
CA ILE A 102 11.75 -8.70 -8.42
C ILE A 102 10.91 -7.56 -7.82
N GLU A 103 10.53 -6.57 -8.61
CA GLU A 103 9.66 -5.47 -8.15
C GLU A 103 8.34 -5.95 -7.56
N PHE A 104 7.75 -7.00 -8.14
CA PHE A 104 6.48 -7.56 -7.65
C PHE A 104 6.68 -8.26 -6.30
N ILE A 105 7.84 -8.88 -6.09
CA ILE A 105 8.22 -9.45 -4.78
C ILE A 105 8.34 -8.32 -3.77
N VAL A 106 8.95 -7.19 -4.14
CA VAL A 106 9.05 -6.01 -3.26
C VAL A 106 7.66 -5.48 -2.89
N TYR A 107 6.74 -5.36 -3.84
CA TYR A 107 5.35 -4.98 -3.53
C TYR A 107 4.68 -5.98 -2.59
N GLY A 108 4.93 -7.28 -2.79
CA GLY A 108 4.50 -8.33 -1.87
C GLY A 108 5.04 -8.11 -0.45
N ILE A 109 6.33 -7.81 -0.29
CA ILE A 109 6.95 -7.50 1.00
C ILE A 109 6.33 -6.25 1.63
N LEU A 110 6.02 -5.22 0.83
CA LEU A 110 5.39 -3.98 1.31
C LEU A 110 3.94 -4.17 1.78
N THR A 111 3.31 -5.32 1.54
CA THR A 111 2.03 -5.65 2.19
C THR A 111 2.17 -5.90 3.69
N ILE A 112 3.36 -6.34 4.15
CA ILE A 112 3.61 -6.77 5.53
C ILE A 112 3.32 -5.65 6.55
N PRO A 113 3.79 -4.40 6.37
CA PRO A 113 3.42 -3.29 7.24
C PRO A 113 1.91 -3.13 7.45
N SER A 114 1.11 -3.16 6.37
CA SER A 114 -0.36 -3.06 6.49
C SER A 114 -0.98 -4.28 7.16
N ILE A 115 -0.43 -5.48 6.93
CA ILE A 115 -0.84 -6.71 7.65
C ILE A 115 -0.60 -6.55 9.15
N ILE A 116 0.57 -6.06 9.56
CA ILE A 116 0.92 -5.83 10.96
C ILE A 116 -0.09 -4.85 11.59
N GLY A 117 -0.35 -3.73 10.92
CA GLY A 117 -1.34 -2.75 11.40
C GLY A 117 -2.73 -3.35 11.58
N ALA A 118 -3.20 -4.10 10.58
CA ALA A 118 -4.49 -4.77 10.66
C ALA A 118 -4.53 -5.81 11.80
N TYR A 119 -3.48 -6.62 11.96
CA TYR A 119 -3.38 -7.59 13.03
C TYR A 119 -3.44 -6.93 14.41
N ILE A 120 -2.68 -5.84 14.63
CA ILE A 120 -2.71 -5.07 15.88
C ILE A 120 -4.12 -4.57 16.17
N SER A 121 -4.81 -4.01 15.17
CA SER A 121 -6.20 -3.54 15.32
C SER A 121 -7.15 -4.66 15.74
N GLN A 122 -7.01 -5.85 15.15
CA GLN A 122 -7.80 -7.02 15.50
C GLN A 122 -7.53 -7.49 16.95
N VAL A 123 -6.28 -7.52 17.37
CA VAL A 123 -5.89 -7.87 18.74
C VAL A 123 -6.51 -6.88 19.73
N ILE A 124 -6.35 -5.58 19.49
CA ILE A 124 -6.93 -4.53 20.36
C ILE A 124 -8.46 -4.68 20.45
N LYS A 125 -9.15 -4.80 19.31
CA LYS A 125 -10.60 -5.05 19.31
C LYS A 125 -10.99 -6.26 20.14
N SER A 126 -10.25 -7.36 20.02
CA SER A 126 -10.55 -8.58 20.77
C SER A 126 -10.41 -8.39 22.28
N PHE A 127 -9.43 -7.62 22.75
CA PHE A 127 -9.29 -7.28 24.16
C PHE A 127 -10.44 -6.40 24.68
N PHE A 128 -10.83 -5.37 23.92
CA PHE A 128 -11.90 -4.45 24.35
C PHE A 128 -13.31 -5.06 24.27
N ILE A 129 -13.58 -5.91 23.28
CA ILE A 129 -14.89 -6.56 23.13
C ILE A 129 -15.05 -7.72 24.13
N LYS A 130 -13.97 -8.44 24.45
CA LYS A 130 -14.02 -9.55 25.42
C LYS A 130 -14.13 -9.08 26.87
N ASN A 131 -13.81 -7.81 27.14
CA ASN A 131 -13.92 -7.18 28.46
C ASN A 131 -15.24 -6.40 28.65
N LYS A 132 -16.18 -6.50 27.71
CA LYS A 132 -17.58 -6.04 27.86
C LYS A 132 -18.51 -7.23 27.99
#